data_AF-A0A7J6ICD6-F1
#
_entry.id   AF-A0A7J6ICD6-F1
#
_cell.length_a   1.000
_cell.length_b   1.000
_cell.length_c   1.000
_cell.angle_alpha   90.00
_cell.angle_beta   90.00
_cell.angle_gamma   90.00
#
_symmetry.space_group_name_H-M   'P 1'
#
loop_
_entity.id
_entity.type
_entity.pdbx_description
1 polymer ?
#
loop_
_entity_poly.entity_id
_entity_poly.type
_entity_poly.pdbx_seq_one_letter_code
_entity_poly.pdbx_strand_id
1 'polypeptide(L)'
;MLSKHLAVTFCAIVVGQAHNLEKKTGPGAPDSNWKAADFIKTCQSWAFVDNEINAQCNDTTQRPVWSRLQLGHCLVNDGGSLKARNGGNFQGSCSECAIRESTLTCECKPEPNSVGQPAPIDLNQVLGNFAGRLCCGENNFECGDGRLYNDTDAKQARL
;
A
#
# COMPACT_ATOMS: atom_id res chain seq x y z
N MET A 1 -58.84 11.24 55.81
CA MET A 1 -58.86 11.27 54.33
C MET A 1 -57.43 11.44 53.84
N LEU A 2 -57.00 10.55 52.95
CA LEU A 2 -55.63 10.42 52.43
C LEU A 2 -55.10 11.73 51.81
N SER A 3 -53.87 12.12 52.13
CA SER A 3 -53.08 12.96 51.24
C SER A 3 -51.71 12.32 51.00
N LYS A 4 -51.38 12.23 49.72
CA LYS A 4 -50.43 11.30 49.11
C LYS A 4 -49.01 11.85 49.22
N HIS A 5 -48.06 10.95 49.47
CA HIS A 5 -46.63 11.22 49.36
C HIS A 5 -46.28 11.46 47.88
N LEU A 6 -45.71 12.62 47.55
CA LEU A 6 -45.04 12.81 46.26
C LEU A 6 -43.62 12.22 46.36
N ALA A 7 -43.40 11.12 45.64
CA ALA A 7 -42.06 10.63 45.35
C ALA A 7 -41.42 11.56 44.31
N VAL A 8 -40.32 12.21 44.68
CA VAL A 8 -39.47 12.95 43.75
C VAL A 8 -38.55 11.94 43.09
N THR A 9 -38.89 11.51 41.88
CA THR A 9 -38.04 10.64 41.07
C THR A 9 -36.95 11.50 40.42
N PHE A 10 -35.69 11.25 40.79
CA PHE A 10 -34.52 11.79 40.13
C PHE A 10 -34.40 11.17 38.73
N CYS A 11 -34.60 11.95 37.68
CA CYS A 11 -34.15 11.58 36.34
C CYS A 11 -32.63 11.84 36.25
N ALA A 12 -31.84 10.79 36.39
CA ALA A 12 -30.43 10.83 36.06
C ALA A 12 -30.28 11.03 34.55
N ILE A 13 -29.77 12.19 34.15
CA ILE A 13 -29.36 12.45 32.75
C ILE A 13 -28.06 11.68 32.53
N VAL A 14 -28.16 10.50 31.91
CA VAL A 14 -27.00 9.79 31.38
C VAL A 14 -26.52 10.57 30.16
N VAL A 15 -25.54 11.46 30.35
CA VAL A 15 -24.78 12.02 29.23
C VAL A 15 -23.81 10.94 28.75
N GLY A 16 -24.33 10.00 27.97
CA GLY A 16 -23.51 9.09 27.18
C GLY A 16 -22.94 9.85 26.00
N GLN A 17 -21.78 10.48 26.16
CA GLN A 17 -20.96 10.86 25.00
C GLN A 17 -20.39 9.57 24.40
N ALA A 18 -21.16 8.97 23.49
CA ALA A 18 -20.60 8.01 22.55
C ALA A 18 -19.63 8.79 21.65
N HIS A 19 -18.35 8.75 21.99
CA HIS A 19 -17.30 9.14 21.06
C HIS A 19 -17.38 8.14 19.88
N ASN A 20 -18.04 8.55 18.81
CA ASN A 20 -17.86 7.93 17.50
C ASN A 20 -16.38 8.09 17.17
N LEU A 21 -15.61 7.04 17.42
CA LEU A 21 -14.37 6.79 16.71
C LEU A 21 -14.77 6.56 15.26
N GLU A 22 -14.93 7.65 14.50
CA GLU A 22 -14.82 7.58 13.05
C GLU A 22 -13.46 6.94 12.79
N LYS A 23 -13.47 5.64 12.52
CA LYS A 23 -12.38 4.96 11.85
C LYS A 23 -12.06 5.87 10.68
N LYS A 24 -10.90 6.54 10.69
CA LYS A 24 -10.41 7.29 9.54
C LYS A 24 -10.27 6.28 8.42
N THR A 25 -11.38 6.04 7.72
CA THR A 25 -11.40 5.27 6.49
C THR A 25 -10.51 6.06 5.59
N GLY A 26 -9.36 5.48 5.25
CA GLY A 26 -8.47 6.06 4.27
C GLY A 26 -9.23 6.38 2.99
N PRO A 27 -8.59 7.10 2.06
CA PRO A 27 -9.17 7.34 0.75
C PRO A 27 -9.74 6.03 0.17
N GLY A 28 -10.98 6.10 -0.33
CA GLY A 28 -11.63 4.99 -1.01
C GLY A 28 -10.79 4.50 -2.18
N ALA A 29 -11.07 3.33 -2.71
CA ALA A 29 -10.27 2.73 -3.78
C ALA A 29 -10.23 3.62 -5.06
N PRO A 30 -9.17 3.58 -5.89
CA PRO A 30 -9.14 4.26 -7.17
C PRO A 30 -10.39 4.00 -8.02
N ASP A 31 -10.78 4.96 -8.86
CA ASP A 31 -11.82 4.72 -9.84
C ASP A 31 -11.33 3.79 -10.97
N SER A 32 -12.25 3.31 -11.81
CA SER A 32 -11.95 2.36 -12.89
C SER A 32 -11.02 2.94 -13.97
N ASN A 33 -10.85 4.26 -14.06
CA ASN A 33 -10.02 4.92 -15.06
C ASN A 33 -8.63 5.29 -14.53
N TRP A 34 -8.37 5.05 -13.24
CA TRP A 34 -7.05 5.27 -12.67
C TRP A 34 -6.06 4.24 -13.22
N LYS A 35 -4.84 4.73 -13.51
CA LYS A 35 -3.73 3.92 -14.01
C LYS A 35 -2.50 4.17 -13.16
N ALA A 36 -1.86 3.09 -12.74
CA ALA A 36 -0.58 3.15 -12.07
C ALA A 36 0.50 3.67 -13.02
N ALA A 37 1.15 4.77 -12.65
CA ALA A 37 2.30 5.30 -13.35
C ALA A 37 3.09 6.27 -12.46
N ASP A 38 4.38 6.38 -12.76
CA ASP A 38 5.29 7.43 -12.31
C ASP A 38 5.27 7.69 -10.80
N PHE A 39 5.27 6.63 -9.96
CA PHE A 39 5.24 6.81 -8.51
C PHE A 39 6.34 7.77 -8.00
N ILE A 40 7.52 7.80 -8.62
CA ILE A 40 8.62 8.69 -8.23
C ILE A 40 8.28 10.18 -8.31
N LYS A 41 7.26 10.58 -9.08
CA LYS A 41 6.84 11.99 -9.19
C LYS A 41 6.19 12.50 -7.91
N THR A 42 5.64 11.60 -7.10
CA THR A 42 4.85 11.96 -5.90
C THR A 42 5.22 11.15 -4.67
N CYS A 43 6.26 10.32 -4.77
CA CYS A 43 6.85 9.60 -3.66
C CYS A 43 8.34 9.95 -3.52
N GLN A 44 8.82 9.96 -2.29
CA GLN A 44 10.18 10.30 -1.89
C GLN A 44 10.71 9.30 -0.86
N SER A 45 12.01 9.40 -0.54
CA SER A 45 12.66 8.63 0.53
C SER A 45 12.29 7.14 0.48
N TRP A 46 12.42 6.56 -0.71
CA TRP A 46 11.96 5.21 -0.98
C TRP A 46 13.12 4.21 -1.04
N ALA A 47 12.82 2.95 -0.75
CA ALA A 47 13.78 1.85 -0.74
C ALA A 47 13.12 0.57 -1.25
N PHE A 48 13.95 -0.31 -1.82
CA PHE A 48 13.60 -1.67 -2.20
C PHE A 48 14.24 -2.64 -1.21
N VAL A 49 13.42 -3.44 -0.52
CA VAL A 49 13.87 -4.45 0.46
C VAL A 49 12.98 -5.67 0.32
N ASP A 50 13.56 -6.86 0.16
CA ASP A 50 12.82 -8.14 0.13
C ASP A 50 11.62 -8.20 -0.84
N ASN A 51 11.82 -7.67 -2.05
CA ASN A 51 10.78 -7.53 -3.09
C ASN A 51 9.66 -6.53 -2.75
N GLU A 52 9.83 -5.71 -1.71
CA GLU A 52 8.89 -4.68 -1.27
C GLU A 52 9.42 -3.28 -1.61
N ILE A 53 8.55 -2.39 -2.08
CA ILE A 53 8.83 -0.96 -2.13
C ILE A 53 8.27 -0.31 -0.87
N ASN A 54 9.16 0.34 -0.13
CA ASN A 54 8.86 1.22 0.98
C ASN A 54 9.05 2.66 0.50
N ALA A 55 8.04 3.54 0.60
CA ALA A 55 8.15 4.92 0.15
C ALA A 55 7.31 5.88 0.99
N GLN A 56 7.72 7.15 1.06
CA GLN A 56 6.85 8.23 1.51
C GLN A 56 6.12 8.81 0.30
N CYS A 57 4.81 8.66 0.24
CA CYS A 57 4.00 9.13 -0.89
C CYS A 57 3.06 10.25 -0.44
N ASN A 58 2.88 11.27 -1.27
CA ASN A 58 2.00 12.38 -0.96
C ASN A 58 0.54 11.92 -0.95
N ASP A 59 -0.17 12.22 0.14
CA ASP A 59 -1.62 12.04 0.24
C ASP A 59 -2.39 13.14 -0.53
N THR A 60 -3.72 13.10 -0.48
CA THR A 60 -4.60 14.09 -1.15
C THR A 60 -4.40 15.53 -0.66
N THR A 61 -3.73 15.71 0.49
CA THR A 61 -3.40 17.01 1.09
C THR A 61 -1.93 17.40 0.89
N GLN A 62 -1.21 16.69 0.02
CA GLN A 62 0.23 16.87 -0.22
C GLN A 62 1.11 16.58 1.01
N ARG A 63 0.60 15.81 1.99
CA ARG A 63 1.41 15.39 3.13
C ARG A 63 2.08 14.05 2.80
N PRO A 64 3.39 13.90 3.03
CA PRO A 64 4.06 12.63 2.84
C PRO A 64 3.59 11.63 3.90
N VAL A 65 3.11 10.46 3.46
CA VAL A 65 2.74 9.33 4.31
C VAL A 65 3.49 8.08 3.88
N TRP A 66 3.88 7.24 4.83
CA TRP A 66 4.56 5.98 4.51
C TRP A 66 3.59 4.99 3.85
N SER A 67 4.07 4.35 2.79
CA SER A 67 3.39 3.28 2.07
C SER A 67 4.35 2.14 1.78
N ARG A 68 3.81 0.93 1.77
CA ARG A 68 4.51 -0.32 1.46
C ARG A 68 3.73 -1.09 0.42
N LEU A 69 4.43 -1.67 -0.54
CA LEU A 69 3.82 -2.52 -1.55
C LEU A 69 4.74 -3.67 -1.90
N GLN A 70 4.26 -4.89 -1.69
CA GLN A 70 4.99 -6.08 -2.10
C GLN A 70 4.84 -6.29 -3.61
N LEU A 71 5.95 -6.31 -4.35
CA LEU A 71 5.94 -6.34 -5.81
C LEU A 71 5.39 -7.64 -6.38
N GLY A 72 5.29 -8.70 -5.58
CA GLY A 72 4.57 -9.93 -5.95
C GLY A 72 3.08 -9.70 -6.26
N HIS A 73 2.49 -8.62 -5.74
CA HIS A 73 1.13 -8.19 -6.11
C HIS A 73 1.05 -7.56 -7.49
N CYS A 74 2.18 -7.14 -8.05
CA CYS A 74 2.22 -6.26 -9.22
C CYS A 74 3.01 -6.82 -10.39
N LEU A 75 3.85 -7.81 -10.15
CA LEU A 75 4.78 -8.36 -11.13
C LEU A 75 4.59 -9.85 -11.28
N VAL A 76 4.69 -10.30 -12.53
CA VAL A 76 4.76 -11.72 -12.92
C VAL A 76 6.02 -11.95 -13.73
N ASN A 77 6.55 -13.17 -13.64
CA ASN A 77 7.51 -13.69 -14.61
C ASN A 77 6.74 -14.35 -15.76
N ASP A 78 6.82 -13.79 -16.96
CA ASP A 78 6.18 -14.30 -18.16
C ASP A 78 7.26 -14.77 -19.14
N GLY A 79 7.60 -16.07 -19.07
CA GLY A 79 8.59 -16.68 -19.94
C GLY A 79 10.01 -16.08 -19.81
N GLY A 80 10.41 -15.68 -18.60
CA GLY A 80 11.72 -15.08 -18.33
C GLY A 80 11.72 -13.55 -18.44
N SER A 81 10.57 -12.92 -18.72
CA SER A 81 10.42 -11.47 -18.76
C SER A 81 9.54 -10.99 -17.59
N LEU A 82 9.99 -9.98 -16.85
CA LEU A 82 9.13 -9.31 -15.86
C LEU A 82 8.06 -8.48 -16.56
N LYS A 83 6.81 -8.62 -16.11
CA LYS A 83 5.67 -7.85 -16.61
C LYS A 83 4.76 -7.40 -15.48
N ALA A 84 4.06 -6.30 -15.69
CA ALA A 84 2.99 -5.85 -14.79
C ALA A 84 1.82 -6.84 -14.85
N ARG A 85 1.43 -7.38 -13.69
CA ARG A 85 0.24 -8.23 -13.53
C ARG A 85 -0.16 -8.28 -12.05
N ASN A 86 -1.41 -7.94 -11.80
CA ASN A 86 -2.03 -8.10 -10.48
C ASN A 86 -1.94 -9.56 -10.01
N GLY A 87 -1.51 -9.78 -8.76
CA GLY A 87 -1.32 -11.11 -8.18
C GLY A 87 -0.27 -11.97 -8.91
N GLY A 88 0.70 -11.35 -9.58
CA GLY A 88 1.62 -12.04 -10.49
C GLY A 88 2.64 -12.98 -9.83
N ASN A 89 3.00 -12.76 -8.56
CA ASN A 89 3.90 -13.60 -7.76
C ASN A 89 5.24 -13.91 -8.46
N PHE A 90 5.88 -12.92 -9.09
CA PHE A 90 7.14 -13.11 -9.84
C PHE A 90 8.24 -13.81 -9.03
N GLN A 91 8.32 -13.56 -7.71
CA GLN A 91 9.32 -14.13 -6.81
C GLN A 91 9.26 -15.67 -6.71
N GLY A 92 8.18 -16.31 -7.19
CA GLY A 92 8.12 -17.76 -7.30
C GLY A 92 9.08 -18.36 -8.35
N SER A 93 9.58 -17.54 -9.28
CA SER A 93 10.46 -18.00 -10.37
C SER A 93 11.57 -17.00 -10.75
N CYS A 94 11.66 -15.88 -10.05
CA CYS A 94 12.76 -14.92 -10.15
C CYS A 94 13.52 -14.83 -8.83
N SER A 95 14.81 -14.51 -8.92
CA SER A 95 15.71 -14.34 -7.78
C SER A 95 16.71 -13.21 -8.04
N GLU A 96 17.56 -12.91 -7.05
CA GLU A 96 18.69 -11.98 -7.20
C GLU A 96 18.29 -10.60 -7.74
N CYS A 97 17.19 -10.08 -7.20
CA CYS A 97 16.66 -8.79 -7.62
C CYS A 97 17.50 -7.63 -7.08
N ALA A 98 17.81 -6.69 -7.96
CA ALA A 98 18.46 -5.43 -7.62
C ALA A 98 17.74 -4.28 -8.32
N ILE A 99 17.71 -3.12 -7.67
CA ILE A 99 17.13 -1.90 -8.23
C ILE A 99 18.22 -0.86 -8.50
N ARG A 100 18.10 -0.20 -9.65
CA ARG A 100 18.88 0.99 -9.98
C ARG A 100 17.94 2.04 -10.53
N GLU A 101 17.90 3.21 -9.89
CA GLU A 101 16.87 4.23 -10.17
C GLU A 101 15.48 3.59 -10.08
N SER A 102 14.62 3.69 -11.07
CA SER A 102 13.32 2.99 -11.07
C SER A 102 13.34 1.62 -11.73
N THR A 103 14.49 1.16 -12.25
CA THR A 103 14.58 -0.13 -12.96
C THR A 103 14.91 -1.25 -11.99
N LEU A 104 13.96 -2.18 -11.83
CA LEU A 104 14.16 -3.44 -11.14
C LEU A 104 14.69 -4.47 -12.16
N THR A 105 15.82 -5.10 -11.84
CA THR A 105 16.34 -6.22 -12.60
C THR A 105 16.40 -7.43 -11.68
N CYS A 106 15.81 -8.55 -12.11
CA CYS A 106 15.89 -9.84 -11.43
C CYS A 106 16.39 -10.92 -12.40
N GLU A 107 16.93 -12.00 -11.87
CA GLU A 107 17.21 -13.22 -12.63
C GLU A 107 15.95 -14.08 -12.67
N CYS A 108 15.26 -14.12 -13.81
CA CYS A 108 13.99 -14.82 -13.99
C CYS A 108 14.15 -16.06 -14.86
N LYS A 109 13.59 -17.19 -14.42
CA LYS A 109 13.65 -18.45 -15.16
C LYS A 109 12.58 -18.48 -16.25
N PRO A 110 12.91 -18.65 -17.54
CA PRO A 110 11.91 -18.85 -18.59
C PRO A 110 11.09 -20.13 -18.42
N GLU A 111 11.69 -21.19 -17.88
CA GLU A 111 11.05 -22.48 -17.64
C GLU A 111 11.47 -23.07 -16.27
N PRO A 112 10.70 -24.00 -15.70
CA PRO A 112 11.14 -24.73 -14.51
C PRO A 112 12.51 -25.39 -14.74
N ASN A 113 13.43 -25.21 -13.79
CA ASN A 113 14.82 -25.71 -13.83
C ASN A 113 15.75 -25.06 -14.87
N SER A 114 15.33 -24.03 -15.60
CA SER A 114 16.25 -23.25 -16.43
C SER A 114 17.17 -22.37 -15.58
N VAL A 115 18.26 -21.90 -16.18
CA VAL A 115 19.07 -20.81 -15.63
C VAL A 115 18.23 -19.52 -15.68
N GLY A 116 18.31 -18.71 -14.62
CA GLY A 116 17.70 -17.38 -14.61
C GLY A 116 18.37 -16.48 -15.65
N GLN A 117 17.60 -15.59 -16.26
CA GLN A 117 18.14 -14.57 -17.16
C GLN A 117 17.76 -13.18 -16.63
N PRO A 118 18.59 -12.15 -16.87
CA PRO A 118 18.28 -10.79 -16.46
C PRO A 118 16.99 -10.30 -17.10
N ALA A 119 16.03 -9.90 -16.27
CA ALA A 119 14.72 -9.42 -16.67
C ALA A 119 14.49 -8.02 -16.08
N PRO A 120 14.84 -6.95 -16.81
CA PRO A 120 14.63 -5.58 -16.34
C PRO A 120 13.18 -5.13 -16.53
N ILE A 121 12.67 -4.33 -15.59
CA ILE A 121 11.40 -3.61 -15.71
C ILE A 121 11.48 -2.25 -15.01
N ASP A 122 10.93 -1.21 -15.66
CA ASP A 122 10.82 0.12 -15.06
C ASP A 122 9.57 0.19 -14.16
N LEU A 123 9.77 0.36 -12.86
CA LEU A 123 8.69 0.45 -11.87
C LEU A 123 7.83 1.71 -12.04
N ASN A 124 8.28 2.74 -12.76
CA ASN A 124 7.41 3.86 -13.11
C ASN A 124 6.30 3.47 -14.10
N GLN A 125 6.44 2.35 -14.79
CA GLN A 125 5.39 1.83 -15.68
C GLN A 125 4.40 0.92 -14.94
N VAL A 126 4.72 0.55 -13.69
CA VAL A 126 3.99 -0.47 -12.91
C VAL A 126 3.31 0.13 -11.68
N LEU A 127 3.97 1.09 -11.04
CA LEU A 127 3.58 1.65 -9.76
C LEU A 127 3.09 3.09 -9.92
N GLY A 128 2.01 3.39 -9.22
CA GLY A 128 1.51 4.74 -9.03
C GLY A 128 1.26 5.03 -7.56
N ASN A 129 1.18 6.31 -7.23
CA ASN A 129 0.70 6.77 -5.93
C ASN A 129 -0.79 7.11 -6.05
N PHE A 130 -1.59 6.48 -5.22
CA PHE A 130 -2.98 6.82 -5.04
C PHE A 130 -3.22 7.29 -3.61
N ALA A 131 -3.38 8.60 -3.44
CA ALA A 131 -3.73 9.22 -2.17
C ALA A 131 -2.81 8.80 -1.00
N GLY A 132 -1.51 8.69 -1.26
CA GLY A 132 -0.49 8.30 -0.28
C GLY A 132 -0.25 6.79 -0.22
N ARG A 133 -0.87 5.99 -1.10
CA ARG A 133 -0.70 4.53 -1.17
C ARG A 133 -0.04 4.14 -2.49
N LEU A 134 1.00 3.31 -2.41
CA LEU A 134 1.54 2.64 -3.59
C LEU A 134 0.53 1.62 -4.10
N CYS A 135 0.25 1.68 -5.39
CA CYS A 135 -0.69 0.80 -6.08
C CYS A 135 -0.15 0.42 -7.47
N CYS A 136 -0.65 -0.68 -8.01
CA CYS A 136 -0.39 -1.13 -9.38
C CYS A 136 -1.68 -1.57 -10.07
N GLY A 137 -1.64 -1.66 -11.41
CA GLY A 137 -2.74 -2.13 -12.26
C GLY A 137 -3.43 -1.05 -13.10
N GLU A 138 -4.36 -1.51 -13.94
CA GLU A 138 -5.20 -0.71 -14.83
C GLU A 138 -6.61 -1.34 -14.82
N ASN A 139 -7.65 -0.56 -14.50
CA ASN A 139 -9.05 -1.01 -14.33
C ASN A 139 -9.34 -2.02 -13.18
N ASN A 140 -8.34 -2.78 -12.75
CA ASN A 140 -8.31 -3.55 -11.51
C ASN A 140 -6.99 -3.22 -10.83
N PHE A 141 -7.02 -2.74 -9.59
CA PHE A 141 -5.82 -2.26 -8.89
C PHE A 141 -5.54 -3.09 -7.64
N GLU A 142 -4.26 -3.27 -7.35
CA GLU A 142 -3.78 -3.77 -6.06
C GLU A 142 -2.99 -2.66 -5.39
N CYS A 143 -3.47 -2.24 -4.23
CA CYS A 143 -2.81 -1.24 -3.41
C CYS A 143 -2.21 -1.93 -2.19
N GLY A 144 -1.01 -1.52 -1.83
CA GLY A 144 -0.37 -1.97 -0.63
C GLY A 144 -1.09 -1.49 0.64
N ASP A 145 -0.67 -2.03 1.78
CA ASP A 145 -1.20 -1.65 3.09
C ASP A 145 -0.83 -0.19 3.38
N GLY A 146 -1.78 0.72 3.13
CA GLY A 146 -1.72 2.11 3.57
C GLY A 146 -1.99 2.19 5.06
N ARG A 147 -1.16 1.58 5.90
CA ARG A 147 -1.24 1.83 7.33
C ARG A 147 -0.53 3.13 7.58
N LEU A 148 -1.29 4.14 8.02
CA LEU A 148 -0.75 5.30 8.73
C LEU A 148 0.19 4.75 9.82
N TYR A 149 1.48 4.76 9.51
CA TYR A 149 2.51 4.27 10.42
C TYR A 149 2.51 5.23 11.60
N ASN A 150 2.13 4.76 12.80
CA ASN A 150 2.40 5.52 14.01
C ASN A 150 3.92 5.69 14.11
N ASP A 151 4.35 6.92 14.39
CA ASP A 151 5.72 7.46 14.35
C ASP A 151 6.78 6.59 15.09
N THR A 152 6.36 5.67 15.94
CA THR A 152 7.21 4.77 16.72
C THR A 152 7.98 3.74 15.90
N ASP A 153 7.44 3.27 14.77
CA ASP A 153 8.08 2.20 14.00
C ASP A 153 8.99 2.73 12.87
N ALA A 154 8.91 4.03 12.54
CA ALA A 154 9.81 4.69 11.57
C ALA A 154 11.28 4.71 12.04
N LYS A 155 11.53 4.46 13.33
CA LYS A 155 12.87 4.30 13.88
C LYS A 155 13.53 2.95 13.56
N GLN A 156 12.76 1.92 13.19
CA GLN A 156 13.31 0.59 12.87
C GLN A 156 13.72 0.43 11.40
N ALA A 157 13.19 1.27 10.50
CA ALA A 157 13.61 1.30 9.08
C ALA A 157 14.83 2.20 8.82
N ARG A 158 15.47 2.73 9.88
CA ARG A 158 16.72 3.52 9.84
C ARG A 158 17.91 2.74 10.41
N LEU A 159 18.01 1.45 10.10
CA LEU A 159 19.18 0.63 10.41
C LEU A 159 19.87 0.23 9.11
#